data_AF-A0ABD5C6G0-F1
#
_entry.id   AF-A0ABD5C6G0-F1
#
_cell.length_a   1.000
_cell.length_b   1.000
_cell.length_c   1.000
_cell.angle_alpha   90.00
_cell.angle_beta   90.00
_cell.angle_gamma   90.00
#
_symmetry.space_group_name_H-M   'P 1'
#
loop_
_entity.id
_entity.type
_entity.pdbx_description
1 polymer ?
#
loop_
_entity_poly.entity_id
_entity_poly.type
_entity_poly.pdbx_seq_one_letter_code
_entity_poly.pdbx_strand_id
1 'polypeptide(L)'
;MMTTIKLRWRYIDPPPMAGALADLKVWVMDTGEPELEAEFRKLLGLMRRNGISDERVNAMADELYVLVRQRQREEYEACKRAASDNGDFESWLHGQTSY
;
A
#
# COMPACT_ATOMS: atom_id res chain seq x y z
N MET A 1 15.54 -5.36 19.07
CA MET A 1 14.13 -4.93 19.00
C MET A 1 13.97 -4.17 17.69
N MET A 2 13.16 -4.68 16.75
CA MET A 2 12.96 -4.01 15.45
C MET A 2 11.66 -3.21 15.55
N THR A 3 11.77 -1.90 15.77
CA THR A 3 10.60 -1.01 15.84
C THR A 3 9.99 -0.90 14.45
N THR A 4 8.78 -1.45 14.28
CA THR A 4 8.07 -1.38 13.00
C THR A 4 7.12 -0.21 13.06
N ILE A 5 7.36 0.81 12.22
CA ILE A 5 6.47 1.98 12.12
C ILE A 5 5.14 1.52 11.49
N LYS A 6 4.01 1.79 12.16
CA LYS A 6 2.67 1.38 11.69
C LYS A 6 1.98 2.33 10.70
N LEU A 7 2.60 3.46 10.35
CA LEU A 7 2.11 4.47 9.40
C LEU A 7 2.77 4.32 8.02
N ARG A 8 2.78 3.11 7.48
CA ARG A 8 3.47 2.77 6.24
C ARG A 8 2.71 3.24 5.00
N TRP A 9 1.38 3.16 5.06
CA TRP A 9 0.51 3.43 3.92
C TRP A 9 0.06 4.89 3.83
N ARG A 10 0.02 5.59 4.96
CA ARG A 10 -0.46 6.97 5.09
C ARG A 10 0.14 7.95 4.08
N TYR A 11 1.41 7.75 3.71
CA TYR A 11 2.15 8.68 2.85
C TYR A 11 2.36 8.17 1.43
N ILE A 12 1.70 7.08 1.06
CA ILE A 12 1.75 6.58 -0.31
C ILE A 12 0.84 7.42 -1.17
N ASP A 13 1.45 8.09 -2.15
CA ASP A 13 0.74 8.85 -3.16
C ASP A 13 -0.06 7.93 -4.09
N PRO A 14 -1.13 8.44 -4.75
CA PRO A 14 -1.88 7.68 -5.73
C PRO A 14 -0.98 7.16 -6.86
N PRO A 15 -1.30 6.00 -7.45
CA PRO A 15 -0.58 5.51 -8.61
C PRO A 15 -0.76 6.45 -9.81
N PRO A 16 0.17 6.40 -10.79
CA PRO A 16 -0.03 7.05 -12.07
C PRO A 16 -1.23 6.40 -12.80
N MET A 17 -2.36 7.12 -12.86
CA MET A 17 -3.64 6.64 -13.42
C MET A 17 -3.68 6.56 -14.95
N ALA A 18 -2.74 7.22 -15.62
CA ALA A 18 -2.57 7.18 -17.06
C ALA A 18 -1.06 7.12 -17.32
N GLY A 19 -0.57 5.99 -17.83
CA GLY A 19 0.86 5.81 -18.01
C GLY A 19 1.23 4.43 -18.53
N ALA A 20 2.53 4.24 -18.79
CA ALA A 20 3.05 2.95 -19.19
C ALA A 20 3.12 2.02 -17.98
N LEU A 21 3.08 0.71 -18.22
CA LEU A 21 3.33 -0.31 -17.20
C LEU A 21 4.67 -0.09 -16.45
N ALA A 22 5.64 0.53 -17.12
CA ALA A 22 6.93 0.89 -16.53
C ALA A 22 6.78 1.92 -15.40
N ASP A 23 5.96 2.96 -15.59
CA ASP A 23 5.74 4.02 -14.60
C ASP A 23 5.06 3.46 -13.35
N LEU A 24 4.06 2.59 -13.55
CA LEU A 24 3.38 1.91 -12.46
C LEU A 24 4.34 0.97 -11.70
N LYS A 25 5.23 0.28 -12.41
CA LYS A 25 6.25 -0.56 -11.77
C LYS A 25 7.22 0.27 -10.93
N VAL A 26 7.69 1.42 -11.42
CA VAL A 26 8.58 2.31 -10.66
C VAL A 26 7.87 2.79 -9.40
N TRP A 27 6.64 3.27 -9.53
CA TRP A 27 5.82 3.69 -8.38
C TRP A 27 5.69 2.57 -7.33
N VAL A 28 5.35 1.33 -7.72
CA VAL A 28 5.25 0.20 -6.77
C VAL A 28 6.57 -0.02 -6.03
N MET A 29 7.70 0.01 -6.73
CA MET A 29 9.02 -0.21 -6.09
C MET A 29 9.40 0.94 -5.15
N ASP A 30 9.10 2.18 -5.52
CA ASP A 30 9.45 3.37 -4.73
C ASP A 30 8.67 3.45 -3.41
N THR A 31 7.45 2.90 -3.35
CA THR A 31 6.70 2.82 -2.08
C THR A 31 7.34 1.89 -1.06
N GLY A 32 8.12 0.90 -1.49
CA GLY A 32 8.73 -0.10 -0.62
C GLY A 32 7.74 -0.97 0.15
N GLU A 33 6.45 -1.01 -0.23
CA GLU A 33 5.43 -1.79 0.45
C GLU A 33 5.30 -3.22 -0.11
N PRO A 34 5.65 -4.26 0.67
CA PRO A 34 5.67 -5.64 0.18
C PRO A 34 4.31 -6.15 -0.26
N GLU A 35 3.24 -5.70 0.39
CA GLU A 35 1.88 -6.09 0.03
C GLU A 35 1.45 -5.47 -1.31
N LEU A 36 1.81 -4.20 -1.53
CA LEU A 36 1.57 -3.53 -2.80
C LEU A 36 2.35 -4.21 -3.94
N GLU A 37 3.61 -4.59 -3.69
CA GLU A 37 4.42 -5.35 -4.63
C GLU A 37 3.81 -6.73 -4.95
N ALA A 38 3.27 -7.40 -3.94
CA ALA A 38 2.62 -8.70 -4.10
C ALA A 38 1.36 -8.58 -4.97
N GLU A 39 0.50 -7.59 -4.72
CA GLU A 39 -0.71 -7.37 -5.51
C GLU A 39 -0.37 -6.97 -6.96
N PHE A 40 0.62 -6.09 -7.15
CA PHE A 40 1.12 -5.75 -8.49
C PHE A 40 1.59 -6.99 -9.26
N ARG A 41 2.37 -7.87 -8.61
CA ARG A 41 2.88 -9.10 -9.25
C ARG A 41 1.74 -10.05 -9.65
N LYS A 42 0.71 -10.15 -8.81
CA LYS A 42 -0.50 -10.95 -9.08
C LYS A 42 -1.27 -10.39 -10.29
N LEU A 43 -1.54 -9.09 -10.30
CA LEU A 43 -2.21 -8.39 -11.41
C LEU A 43 -1.40 -8.50 -12.71
N LEU A 44 -0.07 -8.40 -12.63
CA LEU A 44 0.81 -8.54 -13.79
C LEU A 44 0.75 -9.95 -14.37
N GLY A 45 0.68 -10.97 -13.51
CA GLY A 45 0.47 -12.35 -13.92
C GLY A 45 -0.86 -12.56 -14.65
N LEU A 46 -1.93 -11.87 -14.22
CA LEU A 46 -3.23 -11.90 -14.89
C LEU A 46 -3.17 -11.22 -16.27
N MET A 47 -2.53 -10.05 -16.36
CA MET A 47 -2.38 -9.33 -17.64
C MET A 47 -1.55 -10.12 -18.66
N ARG A 48 -0.42 -10.70 -18.27
CA ARG A 48 0.46 -11.46 -19.20
C ARG A 48 -0.25 -12.62 -19.87
N ARG A 49 -1.23 -13.24 -19.21
CA ARG A 49 -2.03 -14.34 -19.79
C ARG A 49 -3.03 -13.87 -20.85
N ASN A 50 -3.48 -12.62 -20.76
CA ASN A 50 -4.57 -12.10 -21.57
C ASN A 50 -4.08 -11.08 -22.63
N GLY A 51 -2.86 -10.56 -22.51
CA GLY A 51 -2.29 -9.47 -23.32
C GLY A 51 -2.16 -8.14 -22.56
N ILE A 52 -1.17 -7.34 -22.92
CA ILE A 52 -0.93 -6.01 -22.31
C ILE A 52 -1.57 -4.96 -23.21
N SER A 53 -2.43 -4.12 -22.62
CA SER A 53 -3.04 -2.95 -23.26
C SER A 53 -3.13 -1.81 -22.24
N ASP A 54 -3.21 -0.57 -22.73
CA ASP A 54 -3.30 0.62 -21.87
C ASP A 54 -4.53 0.57 -20.95
N GLU A 55 -5.68 0.11 -21.46
CA GLU A 55 -6.89 -0.10 -20.65
C GLU A 55 -6.65 -1.04 -19.46
N ARG A 56 -5.84 -2.09 -19.65
CA ARG A 56 -5.53 -3.03 -18.57
C ARG A 56 -4.48 -2.51 -17.61
N VAL A 57 -3.54 -1.69 -18.09
CA VAL A 57 -2.61 -0.98 -17.21
C VAL A 57 -3.39 0.00 -16.32
N ASN A 58 -4.36 0.73 -16.88
CA ASN A 58 -5.22 1.62 -16.11
C ASN A 58 -6.07 0.85 -15.09
N ALA A 59 -6.69 -0.27 -15.50
CA ALA A 59 -7.43 -1.13 -14.57
C ALA A 59 -6.54 -1.69 -13.44
N MET A 60 -5.28 -2.01 -13.73
CA MET A 60 -4.31 -2.39 -12.70
C MET A 60 -3.99 -1.23 -11.76
N ALA A 61 -3.81 -0.02 -12.28
CA ALA A 61 -3.59 1.17 -11.46
C ALA A 61 -4.79 1.43 -10.53
N ASP A 62 -6.02 1.26 -11.02
CA ASP A 62 -7.25 1.38 -10.21
C ASP A 62 -7.28 0.36 -9.06
N GLU A 63 -6.99 -0.92 -9.34
CA GLU A 63 -6.95 -1.97 -8.30
C GLU A 63 -5.89 -1.68 -7.22
N LEU A 64 -4.70 -1.24 -7.64
CA LEU A 64 -3.63 -0.86 -6.71
C LEU A 64 -4.01 0.38 -5.90
N TYR A 65 -4.68 1.35 -6.51
CA TYR A 65 -5.20 2.51 -5.80
C TYR A 65 -6.24 2.12 -4.75
N VAL A 66 -7.17 1.21 -5.07
CA VAL A 66 -8.16 0.70 -4.12
C VAL A 66 -7.47 0.07 -2.91
N LEU A 67 -6.44 -0.75 -3.14
CA LEU A 67 -5.65 -1.34 -2.05
C LEU A 67 -5.00 -0.28 -1.17
N VAL A 68 -4.33 0.71 -1.74
CA VAL A 68 -3.70 1.81 -0.99
C VAL A 68 -4.74 2.55 -0.14
N ARG A 69 -5.89 2.89 -0.73
CA ARG A 69 -6.97 3.58 -0.01
C ARG A 69 -7.56 2.76 1.12
N GLN A 70 -7.69 1.45 0.93
CA GLN A 70 -8.15 0.54 1.98
C GLN A 70 -7.15 0.55 3.15
N ARG A 71 -5.86 0.36 2.87
CA ARG A 71 -4.82 0.29 3.91
C ARG A 71 -4.63 1.63 4.63
N GLN A 72 -4.68 2.76 3.93
CA GLN A 72 -4.68 4.09 4.53
C GLN A 72 -5.86 4.29 5.50
N ARG A 73 -7.05 3.79 5.14
CA ARG A 73 -8.23 3.87 6.00
C ARG A 73 -8.08 2.99 7.24
N GLU A 74 -7.58 1.77 7.07
CA GLU A 74 -7.32 0.84 8.17
C GLU A 74 -6.29 1.42 9.16
N GLU A 75 -5.19 1.99 8.66
CA GLU A 75 -4.19 2.70 9.47
C GLU A 75 -4.80 3.89 10.21
N TYR A 76 -5.61 4.71 9.53
CA TYR A 76 -6.26 5.87 10.15
C TYR A 76 -7.18 5.46 11.31
N GLU A 77 -8.03 4.45 11.10
CA GLU A 77 -8.91 3.95 12.16
C GLU A 77 -8.13 3.31 13.31
N ALA A 78 -7.03 2.61 13.02
CA ALA A 78 -6.16 2.06 14.05
C ALA A 78 -5.45 3.16 14.87
N CYS A 79 -4.98 4.23 14.22
CA CYS A 79 -4.43 5.41 14.87
C CYS A 79 -5.45 6.07 15.79
N LYS A 80 -6.68 6.26 15.30
CA LYS A 80 -7.77 6.87 16.06
C LYS A 80 -8.10 6.07 17.33
N ARG A 81 -8.16 4.74 17.24
CA ARG A 81 -8.36 3.88 18.41
C ARG A 81 -7.20 3.98 19.40
N ALA A 82 -5.96 3.87 18.93
CA ALA A 82 -4.78 3.96 19.79
C ALA A 82 -4.66 5.31 20.53
N ALA A 83 -5.05 6.41 19.87
CA ALA A 83 -5.12 7.73 20.51
C ALA A 83 -6.26 7.85 21.53
N SER A 84 -7.40 7.19 21.29
CA SER A 84 -8.57 7.22 22.18
C SER A 84 -8.40 6.37 23.44
N ASP A 85 -7.59 5.30 23.39
CA ASP A 85 -7.37 4.36 24.50
C ASP A 85 -6.37 4.87 25.58
N ASN A 86 -6.02 6.17 25.53
CA ASN A 86 -5.47 6.93 26.66
C ASN A 86 -4.02 6.63 27.12
N GLY A 87 -3.10 6.19 26.26
CA GLY A 87 -1.70 6.33 26.70
C GLY A 87 -0.54 5.87 25.84
N ASP A 88 -0.73 5.09 24.78
CA ASP A 88 0.45 4.50 24.14
C ASP A 88 0.43 4.50 22.61
N PHE A 89 0.04 5.66 22.05
CA PHE A 89 0.16 5.92 20.63
C PHE A 89 1.59 5.74 20.12
N GLU A 90 2.59 6.15 20.92
CA GLU A 90 4.01 5.99 20.57
C GLU A 90 4.45 4.51 20.56
N SER A 91 4.09 3.69 21.55
CA SER A 91 4.37 2.25 21.49
C SER A 91 3.58 1.54 20.41
N TRP A 92 2.32 1.94 20.17
CA TRP A 92 1.53 1.42 19.06
C TRP A 92 2.20 1.73 17.72
N LEU A 93 2.66 2.97 17.53
CA LEU A 93 3.34 3.44 16.33
C LEU A 93 4.60 2.65 16.08
N HIS A 94 5.37 2.35 17.13
CA HIS A 94 6.63 1.64 17.05
C HIS A 94 6.53 0.12 17.19
N GLY A 95 5.33 -0.42 17.41
CA GLY A 95 5.08 -1.84 17.53
C GLY A 95 5.95 -2.52 18.58
N GLN A 96 6.10 -1.92 19.78
CA GLN A 96 6.86 -2.56 20.85
C GLN A 96 6.11 -3.79 21.37
N THR A 97 6.54 -4.98 20.98
CA THR A 97 6.18 -6.23 21.65
C THR A 97 7.01 -6.35 22.93
N SER A 98 6.42 -6.01 24.08
CA SER A 98 6.96 -6.45 25.37
C SER A 98 6.84 -7.98 25.43
N TYR A 99 8.00 -8.65 25.48
CA TYR A 99 8.12 -10.08 25.76
C TYR A 99 7.98 -10.36 27.26
#